data_AF-A0A535XKF1-F1
#
_entry.id   AF-A0A535XKF1-F1
#
_cell.length_a   1.000
_cell.length_b   1.000
_cell.length_c   1.000
_cell.angle_alpha   90.00
_cell.angle_beta   90.00
_cell.angle_gamma   90.00
#
_symmetry.space_group_name_H-M   'P 1'
#
loop_
_entity.id
_entity.type
_entity.pdbx_description
1 polymer ?
#
loop_
_entity_poly.entity_id
_entity_poly.type
_entity_poly.pdbx_seq_one_letter_code
_entity_poly.pdbx_strand_id
1 'polypeptide(L)'
;MRRAQSLEQVASGLDGWLADLALVDGVLVPTGRTEVLPMPTIVLSGNPHDGRRLAERFAQGQGWLRKDATAEEIRAAIDRALASGARRWSATIVMAVLVLAVIVVVIAWYLLRLRG
;
A
#
# COMPACT_ATOMS: atom_id res chain seq x y z
N MET A 1 1.53 14.77 11.27
CA MET A 1 0.63 14.81 10.10
C MET A 1 1.02 15.97 9.21
N ARG A 2 1.05 15.77 7.89
CA ARG A 2 1.26 16.85 6.90
C ARG A 2 0.09 16.83 5.93
N ARG A 3 -0.36 18.00 5.51
CA ARG A 3 -1.43 18.16 4.53
C ARG A 3 -0.82 18.45 3.16
N ALA A 4 -1.22 17.70 2.16
CA ALA A 4 -0.98 18.01 0.75
C ALA A 4 -2.27 18.54 0.12
N GLN A 5 -2.14 19.42 -0.86
CA GLN A 5 -3.30 19.99 -1.56
C GLN A 5 -3.65 19.23 -2.84
N SER A 6 -2.73 18.44 -3.38
CA SER A 6 -2.95 17.60 -4.56
C SER A 6 -2.23 16.26 -4.45
N LEU A 7 -2.74 15.25 -5.16
CA LEU A 7 -2.07 13.95 -5.29
C LEU A 7 -0.75 14.06 -6.06
N GLU A 8 -0.69 14.94 -7.06
CA GLU A 8 0.51 15.21 -7.85
C GLU A 8 1.68 15.71 -6.99
N GLN A 9 1.40 16.58 -6.02
CA GLN A 9 2.41 17.05 -5.08
C GLN A 9 3.01 15.88 -4.28
N VAL A 10 2.18 14.96 -3.81
CA VAL A 10 2.63 13.79 -3.05
C VAL A 10 3.39 12.81 -3.94
N ALA A 11 2.89 12.56 -5.15
CA ALA A 11 3.52 11.65 -6.11
C ALA A 11 4.87 12.17 -6.62
N SER A 12 5.03 13.49 -6.74
CA SER A 12 6.28 14.12 -7.18
C SER A 12 7.44 13.93 -6.20
N GLY A 13 7.15 13.55 -4.94
CA GLY A 13 8.18 13.28 -3.92
C GLY A 13 9.08 14.47 -3.57
N LEU A 14 8.78 15.67 -4.08
CA LEU A 14 9.64 16.87 -3.99
C LEU A 14 9.98 17.27 -2.55
N ASP A 15 9.16 16.85 -1.59
CA ASP A 15 9.29 17.18 -0.18
C ASP A 15 10.10 16.16 0.64
N GLY A 16 10.58 15.06 0.03
CA GLY A 16 11.42 14.03 0.67
C GLY A 16 10.78 13.28 1.84
N TRP A 17 9.51 13.55 2.14
CA TRP A 17 8.79 12.99 3.27
C TRP A 17 8.02 11.74 2.84
N LEU A 18 8.40 10.58 3.38
CA LEU A 18 7.68 9.33 3.21
C LEU A 18 6.65 9.17 4.32
N ALA A 19 5.38 9.20 3.97
CA ALA A 19 4.29 8.96 4.91
C ALA A 19 4.03 7.46 5.09
N ASP A 20 3.72 7.02 6.31
CA ASP A 20 3.36 5.63 6.62
C ASP A 20 1.94 5.27 6.14
N LEU A 21 1.08 6.28 5.97
CA LEU A 21 -0.31 6.14 5.56
C LEU A 21 -0.79 7.44 4.91
N ALA A 22 -1.56 7.33 3.83
CA ALA A 22 -2.24 8.45 3.19
C ALA A 22 -3.74 8.42 3.49
N LEU A 23 -4.28 9.57 3.92
CA LEU A 23 -5.72 9.80 4.01
C LEU A 23 -6.11 10.76 2.89
N VAL A 24 -6.89 10.28 1.93
CA VAL A 24 -7.17 11.01 0.67
C VAL A 24 -8.65 11.37 0.63
N ASP A 25 -8.97 12.66 0.44
CA ASP A 25 -10.36 13.06 0.15
C ASP A 25 -10.75 12.55 -1.25
N GLY A 26 -11.87 11.83 -1.34
CA GLY A 26 -12.41 11.29 -2.58
C GLY A 26 -12.63 12.35 -3.67
N VAL A 27 -12.80 13.62 -3.31
CA VAL A 27 -12.90 14.74 -4.26
C VAL A 27 -11.61 14.98 -5.04
N LEU A 28 -10.46 14.65 -4.44
CA LEU A 28 -9.14 14.83 -5.05
C LEU A 28 -8.75 13.64 -5.96
N VAL A 29 -9.55 12.57 -5.99
CA VAL A 29 -9.23 11.35 -6.74
C VAL A 29 -9.71 11.51 -8.19
N PRO A 30 -8.79 11.59 -9.17
CA PRO A 30 -9.17 11.79 -10.56
C PRO A 30 -10.00 10.62 -11.11
N THR A 31 -10.93 10.95 -12.01
CA THR A 31 -11.75 9.98 -12.74
C THR A 31 -10.98 9.39 -13.90
N GLY A 32 -10.78 8.06 -13.89
CA GLY A 32 -10.29 7.31 -15.05
C GLY A 32 -8.82 6.89 -15.02
N ARG A 33 -8.08 7.11 -13.92
CA ARG A 33 -6.73 6.57 -13.73
C ARG A 33 -6.58 5.89 -12.37
N THR A 34 -5.77 4.84 -12.36
CA THR A 34 -5.28 4.19 -11.13
C THR A 34 -4.16 5.04 -10.58
N GLU A 35 -4.30 5.49 -9.34
CA GLU A 35 -3.31 6.31 -8.65
C GLU A 35 -2.31 5.41 -7.91
N VAL A 36 -1.03 5.74 -8.05
CA VAL A 36 0.06 4.98 -7.43
C VAL A 36 0.68 5.84 -6.36
N LEU A 37 0.19 5.66 -5.13
CA LEU A 37 0.85 6.15 -3.93
C LEU A 37 1.75 5.03 -3.36
N PRO A 38 3.00 5.34 -2.97
CA PRO A 38 3.94 4.33 -2.47
C PRO A 38 3.56 3.79 -1.08
N MET A 39 2.59 4.40 -0.42
CA MET A 39 2.13 4.08 0.92
C MET A 39 0.66 3.59 0.93
N PRO A 40 0.25 2.84 1.97
CA PRO A 40 -1.14 2.46 2.17
C PRO A 40 -2.07 3.69 2.13
N THR A 41 -3.24 3.55 1.50
CA THR A 41 -4.15 4.69 1.28
C THR A 41 -5.57 4.38 1.74
N ILE A 42 -6.15 5.26 2.56
CA ILE A 42 -7.57 5.23 2.94
C ILE A 42 -8.27 6.41 2.29
N VAL A 43 -9.40 6.15 1.63
CA VAL A 43 -10.19 7.21 0.95
C VAL A 43 -11.32 7.70 1.85
N LEU A 44 -11.43 9.01 2.04
CA LEU A 44 -12.57 9.65 2.68
C LEU A 44 -13.69 9.90 1.65
N SER A 45 -14.88 9.39 1.90
CA SER A 45 -16.04 9.57 1.02
C SER A 45 -17.30 9.88 1.83
N GLY A 46 -18.24 10.63 1.23
CA GLY A 46 -19.56 10.84 1.84
C GLY A 46 -20.52 9.66 1.66
N ASN A 47 -20.23 8.75 0.72
CA ASN A 47 -21.09 7.62 0.38
C ASN A 47 -20.29 6.30 0.28
N PRO A 48 -20.80 5.19 0.86
CA PRO A 48 -20.21 3.86 0.71
C PRO A 48 -19.96 3.38 -0.72
N HIS A 49 -20.83 3.74 -1.68
CA HIS A 49 -20.69 3.28 -3.06
C HIS A 49 -19.46 3.92 -3.71
N ASP A 50 -19.35 5.24 -3.60
CA ASP A 50 -18.22 5.98 -4.14
C ASP A 50 -16.93 5.69 -3.38
N GLY A 51 -17.01 5.53 -2.05
CA GLY A 51 -15.85 5.21 -1.22
C GLY A 51 -15.16 3.92 -1.66
N ARG A 52 -15.91 2.84 -1.87
CA ARG A 52 -15.35 1.56 -2.36
C ARG A 52 -14.71 1.71 -3.74
N ARG A 53 -15.45 2.31 -4.67
CA ARG A 53 -14.97 2.50 -6.05
C ARG A 53 -13.71 3.36 -6.13
N LEU A 54 -13.59 4.36 -5.26
CA LEU A 54 -12.41 5.23 -5.20
C LEU A 54 -11.23 4.54 -4.52
N ALA A 55 -11.46 3.77 -3.46
CA ALA A 55 -10.41 3.00 -2.79
C ALA A 55 -9.75 1.98 -3.72
N GLU A 56 -10.54 1.33 -4.59
CA GLU A 56 -10.05 0.39 -5.60
C GLU A 56 -9.14 1.03 -6.66
N ARG A 57 -9.12 2.36 -6.78
CA ARG A 57 -8.22 3.06 -7.72
C ARG A 57 -6.80 3.21 -7.19
N PHE A 58 -6.57 2.93 -5.92
CA PHE A 58 -5.23 2.98 -5.34
C PHE A 58 -4.62 1.59 -5.34
N ALA A 59 -3.41 1.44 -5.91
CA ALA A 59 -2.69 0.17 -5.88
C ALA A 59 -2.44 -0.36 -4.46
N GLN A 60 -2.40 0.55 -3.47
CA GLN A 60 -2.29 0.23 -2.05
C GLN A 60 -3.53 0.65 -1.24
N GLY A 61 -4.70 0.70 -1.88
CA GLY A 61 -5.96 1.04 -1.22
C GLY A 61 -6.30 0.08 -0.09
N GLN A 62 -6.48 0.62 1.12
CA GLN A 62 -6.87 -0.12 2.34
C GLN A 62 -8.35 0.09 2.70
N GLY A 63 -9.15 0.58 1.74
CA GLY A 63 -10.57 0.82 1.90
C GLY A 63 -10.92 2.30 2.00
N TRP A 64 -12.10 2.55 2.55
CA TRP A 64 -12.70 3.88 2.63
C TRP A 64 -13.27 4.15 4.02
N LEU A 65 -13.43 5.43 4.33
CA LEU A 65 -14.01 5.90 5.58
C LEU A 65 -15.00 7.04 5.29
N ARG A 66 -16.08 7.12 6.08
CA ARG A 66 -17.00 8.26 5.97
C ARG A 66 -16.33 9.55 6.46
N LYS A 67 -16.76 10.71 5.96
CA LYS A 67 -16.21 12.01 6.40
C LYS A 67 -16.57 12.38 7.85
N ASP A 68 -17.70 11.90 8.32
CA ASP A 68 -18.24 12.03 9.68
C ASP A 68 -17.87 10.85 10.59
N ALA A 69 -16.78 10.12 10.27
CA ALA A 69 -16.36 8.97 11.06
C ALA A 69 -15.96 9.41 12.47
N THR A 70 -16.32 8.60 13.45
CA THR A 70 -15.90 8.80 14.82
C THR A 70 -14.38 8.60 14.96
N ALA A 71 -13.79 9.18 16.00
CA ALA A 71 -12.36 9.02 16.28
C ALA A 71 -11.94 7.55 16.41
N GLU A 72 -12.81 6.71 16.98
CA GLU A 72 -12.55 5.29 17.15
C GLU A 72 -12.56 4.53 15.80
N GLU A 73 -13.50 4.86 14.92
CA GLU A 73 -13.55 4.29 13.56
C GLU A 73 -12.31 4.69 12.75
N ILE A 74 -11.87 5.95 12.87
CA ILE A 74 -10.63 6.44 12.23
C ILE A 74 -9.42 5.64 12.76
N ARG A 75 -9.30 5.49 14.09
CA ARG A 75 -8.20 4.76 14.71
C ARG A 75 -8.16 3.31 14.24
N ALA A 76 -9.29 2.61 14.29
CA ALA A 76 -9.39 1.21 13.85
C ALA A 76 -9.09 1.04 12.35
N ALA A 77 -9.41 2.04 11.51
CA ALA A 77 -9.07 2.02 10.09
C ALA A 77 -7.56 2.19 9.87
N ILE A 78 -6.93 3.13 10.60
CA ILE A 78 -5.48 3.37 10.56
C ILE A 78 -4.71 2.13 11.01
N ASP A 79 -5.07 1.56 12.16
CA ASP A 79 -4.38 0.40 12.74
C ASP A 79 -4.43 -0.80 11.78
N ARG A 80 -5.58 -1.04 11.14
CA ARG A 80 -5.72 -2.09 10.11
C ARG A 80 -4.88 -1.83 8.87
N ALA A 81 -4.85 -0.58 8.39
CA ALA A 81 -4.10 -0.20 7.20
C ALA A 81 -2.57 -0.29 7.40
N LEU A 82 -2.09 0.03 8.60
CA LEU A 82 -0.68 -0.12 8.95
C LEU A 82 -0.29 -1.60 9.13
N ALA A 83 -1.16 -2.40 9.76
CA ALA A 83 -0.92 -3.83 9.95
C ALA A 83 -0.89 -4.62 8.62
N SER A 84 -1.71 -4.23 7.64
CA SER A 84 -1.72 -4.87 6.32
C SER A 84 -0.46 -4.55 5.51
N GLY A 85 0.06 -3.32 5.60
CA GLY A 85 1.34 -2.93 5.01
C GLY A 85 2.50 -3.78 5.53
N ALA A 86 2.61 -3.94 6.85
CA ALA A 86 3.64 -4.77 7.47
C ALA A 86 3.56 -6.24 7.03
N ARG A 87 2.35 -6.82 6.93
CA ARG A 87 2.16 -8.20 6.49
C ARG A 87 2.61 -8.44 5.05
N ARG A 88 2.39 -7.46 4.16
CA ARG A 88 2.79 -7.57 2.75
C ARG A 88 4.31 -7.56 2.60
N TRP A 89 5.01 -6.72 3.38
CA TRP A 89 6.47 -6.68 3.37
C TRP A 89 7.07 -8.01 3.85
N SER A 90 6.50 -8.61 4.90
CA SER A 90 6.89 -9.94 5.37
C SER A 90 6.71 -11.02 4.30
N ALA A 91 5.59 -11.01 3.56
CA ALA A 91 5.36 -11.98 2.49
C ALA A 91 6.41 -11.87 1.36
N THR A 92 6.79 -10.64 0.97
CA THR A 92 7.84 -10.41 -0.04
C THR A 92 9.19 -10.95 0.42
N ILE A 93 9.56 -10.72 1.69
CA ILE A 93 10.81 -11.22 2.27
C ILE A 93 10.81 -12.76 2.29
N VAL A 94 9.72 -13.39 2.74
CA VAL A 94 9.59 -14.84 2.77
C VAL A 94 9.73 -15.44 1.37
N MET A 95 9.09 -14.83 0.36
CA MET A 95 9.20 -15.28 -1.03
C MET A 95 10.65 -15.15 -1.55
N ALA A 96 11.31 -14.03 -1.27
CA ALA A 96 12.71 -13.81 -1.67
C ALA A 96 13.65 -14.85 -1.04
N VAL A 97 13.47 -15.18 0.24
CA VAL A 97 14.24 -16.23 0.93
C VAL A 97 13.99 -17.60 0.30
N LEU A 98 12.74 -17.94 -0.02
CA LEU A 98 12.38 -19.19 -0.70
C LEU A 98 13.06 -19.30 -2.06
N VAL A 99 13.01 -18.26 -2.89
CA VAL A 99 13.68 -18.23 -4.20
C VAL A 99 15.18 -18.40 -4.05
N LEU A 100 15.80 -17.70 -3.09
CA LEU A 100 17.23 -17.83 -2.82
C LEU A 100 17.59 -19.26 -2.41
N ALA A 101 16.80 -19.90 -1.55
CA ALA A 101 17.01 -21.29 -1.15
C ALA A 101 16.96 -22.26 -2.35
N VAL A 102 15.98 -22.09 -3.25
CA VAL A 102 15.88 -22.89 -4.48
C VAL A 102 17.12 -22.71 -5.36
N ILE A 103 17.60 -21.48 -5.54
CA ILE A 103 18.81 -21.20 -6.33
C ILE A 103 20.02 -21.92 -5.73
N VAL A 104 20.21 -21.86 -4.41
CA VAL A 104 21.31 -22.54 -3.71
C VAL A 104 21.26 -24.05 -3.91
N VAL A 105 20.07 -24.66 -3.81
CA VAL A 105 19.88 -26.09 -4.02
C VAL A 105 20.24 -26.49 -5.46
N VAL A 106 19.80 -25.71 -6.45
CA VAL A 106 20.12 -25.97 -7.87
C VAL A 106 21.62 -25.88 -8.11
N ILE A 107 22.29 -24.87 -7.55
CA ILE A 107 23.75 -24.72 -7.67
C ILE A 107 24.47 -25.90 -7.02
N ALA A 108 24.09 -26.28 -5.80
CA ALA A 108 24.69 -27.41 -5.09
C ALA A 108 24.51 -28.73 -5.87
N TRP A 109 23.31 -28.95 -6.41
CA TRP A 109 23.03 -30.11 -7.26
C TRP A 109 23.89 -30.12 -8.53
N TYR A 110 24.03 -28.97 -9.19
CA TYR A 110 24.86 -28.84 -10.38
C TYR A 110 26.34 -29.10 -10.09
N LEU A 111 26.86 -28.58 -8.97
CA LEU A 111 28.24 -28.82 -8.54
C LEU A 111 28.50 -30.28 -8.18
N LEU A 112 27.55 -30.95 -7.54
CA LEU A 112 27.64 -32.39 -7.26
C LEU A 112 27.67 -33.21 -8.55
N ARG A 113 26.83 -32.85 -9.53
CA ARG A 113 26.81 -33.51 -10.85
C ARG A 113 28.09 -33.30 -11.66
N LEU A 114 28.79 -32.18 -11.47
CA LEU A 114 30.07 -31.94 -12.15
C LEU A 114 31.26 -32.64 -11.47
N ARG A 115 31.11 -33.07 -10.22
CA ARG A 115 32.17 -33.73 -9.44
C ARG A 115 32.09 -35.26 -9.44
N GLY A 116 30.96 -35.83 -9.86
CA GLY A 116 30.78 -37.28 -10.05
C GLY A 116 30.77 -37.63 -11.52
#